data_AF-A0A2E5JDS6-F1
#
_entry.id   AF-A0A2E5JDS6-F1
#
_cell.length_a   1.000
_cell.length_b   1.000
_cell.length_c   1.000
_cell.angle_alpha   90.00
_cell.angle_beta   90.00
_cell.angle_gamma   90.00
#
_symmetry.space_group_name_H-M   'P 1'
#
loop_
_entity.id
_entity.type
_entity.pdbx_description
1 polymer ?
#
loop_
_entity_poly.entity_id
_entity_poly.type
_entity_poly.pdbx_seq_one_letter_code
_entity_poly.pdbx_strand_id
1 'polypeptide(L)'
;MPKVTNKKRKHKASSQKCSICMETPKNKANIGCSHEFCRKCIIKWSKTENSCPICRRSFNTVKTAKSTTRIKDKTQRDEEEAFDRFENNFMTLIMHFIFNRHFQFQFYADCLMDPNQMRMDTVEVMHDTMQDITFLQFMEDDYEHDIEMAFLRITDLRHRMIISRAISVV
;
A
#
# COMPACT_ATOMS: atom_id res chain seq x y z
N MET A 1 -57.86 27.25 45.06
CA MET A 1 -56.82 27.98 44.32
C MET A 1 -55.57 27.11 44.21
N PRO A 2 -54.77 27.21 43.13
CA PRO A 2 -54.62 26.10 42.17
C PRO A 2 -53.36 25.24 42.36
N LYS A 3 -53.48 23.97 41.95
CA LYS A 3 -52.41 22.98 41.84
C LYS A 3 -51.43 23.39 40.73
N VAL A 4 -50.24 23.87 41.11
CA VAL A 4 -49.14 24.14 40.17
C VAL A 4 -48.55 22.80 39.73
N THR A 5 -48.93 22.35 38.54
CA THR A 5 -48.37 21.16 37.91
C THR A 5 -47.00 21.52 37.31
N ASN A 6 -45.94 20.99 37.92
CA ASN A 6 -44.57 21.18 37.47
C ASN A 6 -44.33 20.37 36.17
N LYS A 7 -44.48 21.04 35.03
CA LYS A 7 -44.32 20.46 33.69
C LYS A 7 -42.83 20.19 33.44
N LYS A 8 -42.40 18.94 33.64
CA LYS A 8 -41.05 18.45 33.32
C LYS A 8 -40.69 18.84 31.88
N ARG A 9 -39.69 19.72 31.74
CA ARG A 9 -39.07 20.08 30.46
C ARG A 9 -38.44 18.83 29.85
N LYS A 10 -39.08 18.27 28.81
CA LYS A 10 -38.49 17.22 27.97
C LYS A 10 -37.30 17.83 27.21
N HIS A 11 -36.08 17.52 27.63
CA HIS A 11 -34.91 17.72 26.78
C HIS A 11 -35.09 16.87 25.53
N LYS A 12 -35.33 17.54 24.40
CA LYS A 12 -35.38 16.95 23.07
C LYS A 12 -33.99 16.39 22.81
N ALA A 13 -33.83 15.07 22.83
CA ALA A 13 -32.59 14.40 22.47
C ALA A 13 -32.25 14.80 21.03
N SER A 14 -31.31 15.72 20.85
CA SER A 14 -30.78 16.03 19.53
C SER A 14 -30.14 14.76 19.02
N SER A 15 -30.74 14.12 18.02
CA SER A 15 -30.10 13.01 17.31
C SER A 15 -28.83 13.58 16.67
N GLN A 16 -27.69 13.41 17.33
CA GLN A 16 -26.39 13.80 16.82
C GLN A 16 -26.26 13.20 15.42
N LYS A 17 -26.22 14.06 14.40
CA LYS A 17 -26.04 13.64 13.01
C LYS A 17 -24.61 13.09 12.86
N CYS A 18 -24.43 12.12 11.96
CA CYS A 18 -23.11 11.64 11.62
C CYS A 18 -22.34 12.77 10.93
N SER A 19 -21.21 13.21 11.47
CA SER A 19 -20.47 14.34 10.88
C SER A 19 -19.74 14.01 9.57
N ILE A 20 -19.75 12.74 9.14
CA ILE A 20 -19.12 12.31 7.87
C ILE A 20 -20.13 12.40 6.71
N CYS A 21 -21.35 11.89 6.91
CA CYS A 21 -22.39 11.90 5.86
C CYS A 21 -23.51 12.91 6.10
N MET A 22 -23.49 13.63 7.23
CA MET A 22 -24.47 14.62 7.64
C MET A 22 -25.92 14.10 7.82
N GLU A 23 -26.10 12.78 7.79
CA GLU A 23 -27.38 12.09 8.00
C GLU A 23 -27.52 11.54 9.43
N THR A 24 -28.71 11.05 9.77
CA THR A 24 -28.95 10.28 11.00
C THR A 24 -28.07 9.02 11.01
N PRO A 25 -27.26 8.78 12.07
CA PRO A 25 -26.35 7.64 12.11
C PRO A 25 -27.05 6.29 11.92
N LYS A 26 -26.68 5.56 10.87
CA LYS A 26 -27.10 4.15 10.64
C LYS A 26 -26.05 3.21 11.21
N ASN A 27 -26.48 2.27 12.06
CA ASN A 27 -25.60 1.36 12.80
C ASN A 27 -24.47 2.12 13.51
N LYS A 28 -24.85 2.81 14.60
CA LYS A 28 -23.96 3.69 15.36
C LYS A 28 -22.67 2.99 15.74
N ALA A 29 -21.57 3.68 15.48
CA ALA A 29 -20.22 3.22 15.76
C ALA A 29 -19.49 4.19 16.68
N ASN A 30 -18.75 3.62 17.64
CA ASN A 30 -17.87 4.32 18.57
C ASN A 30 -16.40 3.89 18.32
N ILE A 31 -15.48 4.84 18.50
CA ILE A 31 -14.04 4.66 18.23
C ILE A 31 -13.15 4.97 19.44
N GLY A 32 -13.66 4.82 20.67
CA GLY A 32 -12.92 5.11 21.91
C GLY A 32 -12.90 6.58 22.35
N CYS A 33 -13.70 7.43 21.69
CA CYS A 33 -14.04 8.78 22.15
C CYS A 33 -15.56 8.95 22.24
N SER A 34 -16.04 10.13 22.65
CA SER A 34 -17.48 10.42 22.80
C SER A 34 -18.24 10.62 21.48
N HIS A 35 -17.55 10.63 20.34
CA HIS A 35 -18.16 10.90 19.04
C HIS A 35 -18.73 9.64 18.38
N GLU A 36 -19.95 9.77 17.83
CA GLU A 36 -20.66 8.69 17.15
C GLU A 36 -20.77 8.94 15.64
N PHE A 37 -20.60 7.87 14.85
CA PHE A 37 -20.69 7.91 13.39
C PHE A 37 -21.52 6.74 12.86
N CYS A 38 -21.90 6.76 11.58
CA CYS A 38 -22.32 5.55 10.91
C CYS A 38 -21.15 4.56 10.83
N ARG A 39 -21.37 3.27 11.13
CA ARG A 39 -20.33 2.23 10.98
C ARG A 39 -19.64 2.27 9.62
N LYS A 40 -20.42 2.34 8.53
CA LYS A 40 -19.85 2.38 7.17
C LYS A 40 -19.01 3.64 6.93
N CYS A 41 -19.45 4.79 7.42
CA CYS A 41 -18.73 6.04 7.25
C CYS A 41 -17.38 6.03 7.97
N ILE A 42 -17.35 5.61 9.24
CA ILE A 42 -16.10 5.61 10.00
C ILE A 42 -15.13 4.52 9.57
N ILE A 43 -15.63 3.37 9.07
CA ILE A 43 -14.78 2.36 8.41
C ILE A 43 -14.19 2.89 7.10
N LYS A 44 -14.96 3.66 6.31
CA LYS A 44 -14.43 4.27 5.10
C LYS A 44 -13.37 5.32 5.43
N TRP A 45 -13.64 6.16 6.44
CA TRP A 45 -12.69 7.14 6.95
C TRP A 45 -11.38 6.49 7.41
N SER A 46 -11.47 5.36 8.13
CA SER A 46 -10.31 4.65 8.64
C SER A 46 -9.40 4.04 7.58
N LYS A 47 -9.79 4.06 6.29
CA LYS A 47 -8.89 3.72 5.18
C LYS A 47 -7.87 4.83 4.92
N THR A 48 -8.27 6.08 5.13
CA THR A 48 -7.44 7.27 4.90
C THR A 48 -6.76 7.74 6.18
N GLU A 49 -7.47 7.68 7.32
CA GLU A 49 -6.99 8.27 8.56
C GLU A 49 -7.51 7.55 9.81
N ASN A 50 -6.62 7.25 10.76
CA ASN A 50 -6.91 6.54 12.01
C ASN A 50 -7.19 7.50 13.18
N SER A 51 -7.67 8.71 12.90
CA SER A 51 -8.02 9.70 13.91
C SER A 51 -9.48 10.12 13.83
N CYS A 52 -10.10 10.44 14.97
CA CYS A 52 -11.48 10.89 15.02
C CYS A 52 -11.67 12.15 14.16
N PRO A 53 -12.66 12.20 13.22
CA PRO A 53 -12.93 13.38 12.40
C PRO A 53 -13.23 14.67 13.17
N ILE A 54 -13.56 14.55 14.47
CA ILE A 54 -13.98 15.69 15.30
C ILE A 54 -12.86 16.10 16.26
N CYS A 55 -12.34 15.18 17.07
CA CYS A 55 -11.34 15.50 18.09
C CYS A 55 -9.92 15.01 17.79
N ARG A 56 -9.71 14.36 16.64
CA ARG A 56 -8.41 13.85 16.18
C ARG A 56 -7.75 12.82 17.09
N ARG A 57 -8.44 12.30 18.11
CA ARG A 57 -7.95 11.18 18.91
C ARG A 57 -7.74 9.96 18.02
N SER A 58 -6.58 9.33 18.10
CA SER A 58 -6.28 8.10 17.37
C SER A 58 -7.19 6.95 17.79
N PHE A 59 -7.48 6.05 16.87
CA PHE A 59 -8.26 4.84 17.13
C PHE A 59 -7.77 3.68 16.26
N ASN A 60 -7.87 2.48 16.81
CA ASN A 60 -7.54 1.21 16.15
C ASN A 60 -8.72 0.22 16.17
N THR A 61 -9.87 0.64 16.70
CA THR A 61 -11.08 -0.19 16.76
C THR A 61 -12.33 0.64 16.47
N VAL A 62 -13.27 0.03 15.76
CA VAL A 62 -14.61 0.54 15.52
C VAL A 62 -15.59 -0.42 16.17
N LYS A 63 -16.32 0.05 17.19
CA LYS A 63 -17.27 -0.73 17.98
C LYS A 63 -18.70 -0.37 17.62
N THR A 64 -19.56 -1.36 17.44
CA THR A 64 -21.01 -1.23 17.32
C THR A 64 -21.68 -2.13 18.34
N ALA A 65 -23.01 -2.02 18.51
CA ALA A 65 -23.76 -2.88 19.43
C ALA A 65 -23.63 -4.39 19.12
N LYS A 66 -23.27 -4.76 17.89
CA LYS A 66 -23.22 -6.16 17.44
C LYS A 66 -21.81 -6.66 17.12
N SER A 67 -20.83 -5.77 16.93
CA SER A 67 -19.50 -6.17 16.46
C SER A 67 -18.42 -5.16 16.82
N THR A 68 -17.20 -5.67 16.94
CA THR A 68 -15.97 -4.87 17.03
C THR A 68 -15.12 -5.17 15.80
N THR A 69 -14.72 -4.14 15.07
CA THR A 69 -13.82 -4.24 13.91
C THR A 69 -12.47 -3.64 14.30
N ARG A 70 -11.39 -4.41 14.20
CA ARG A 70 -10.02 -3.91 14.34
C ARG A 70 -9.61 -3.22 13.04
N ILE A 71 -9.00 -2.06 13.15
CA ILE A 71 -8.48 -1.28 12.03
C ILE A 71 -6.96 -1.41 12.07
N LYS A 72 -6.34 -1.76 10.94
CA LYS A 72 -4.88 -1.74 10.79
C LYS A 72 -4.34 -0.35 11.15
N ASP A 73 -3.10 -0.25 11.60
CA ASP A 73 -2.49 1.06 11.75
C ASP A 73 -2.35 1.74 10.38
N LYS A 74 -2.33 3.08 10.36
CA LYS A 74 -2.10 3.83 9.13
C LYS A 74 -0.68 3.57 8.62
N THR A 75 0.33 3.54 9.49
CA THR A 75 1.72 3.31 9.08
C THR A 75 1.91 1.96 8.42
N GLN A 76 1.29 0.91 8.99
CA GLN A 76 1.33 -0.44 8.42
C GLN A 76 0.69 -0.52 7.04
N ARG A 77 -0.44 0.19 6.82
CA ARG A 77 -1.05 0.26 5.48
C ARG A 77 -0.19 1.04 4.50
N ASP A 78 0.38 2.16 4.92
CA ASP A 78 1.23 2.99 4.07
C ASP A 78 2.51 2.21 3.67
N GLU A 79 3.06 1.40 4.57
CA GLU A 79 4.18 0.48 4.31
C GLU A 79 3.80 -0.66 3.36
N GLU A 80 2.67 -1.34 3.59
CA GLU A 80 2.14 -2.41 2.72
C GLU A 80 1.86 -1.86 1.30
N GLU A 81 1.20 -0.71 1.19
CA GLU A 81 0.97 -0.05 -0.10
C GLU A 81 2.27 0.45 -0.77
N ALA A 82 3.27 0.88 0.01
CA ALA A 82 4.56 1.28 -0.53
C ALA A 82 5.33 0.07 -1.07
N PHE A 83 5.30 -1.05 -0.35
CA PHE A 83 5.87 -2.32 -0.79
C PHE A 83 5.17 -2.82 -2.06
N ASP A 84 3.84 -2.86 -2.08
CA ASP A 84 3.07 -3.26 -3.27
C ASP A 84 3.40 -2.36 -4.47
N ARG A 85 3.49 -1.04 -4.28
CA ARG A 85 3.90 -0.12 -5.35
C ARG A 85 5.32 -0.39 -5.83
N PHE A 86 6.25 -0.66 -4.92
CA PHE A 86 7.62 -1.00 -5.25
C PHE A 86 7.67 -2.29 -6.08
N GLU A 87 7.01 -3.35 -5.63
CA GLU A 87 6.94 -4.64 -6.32
C GLU A 87 6.31 -4.49 -7.71
N ASN A 88 5.19 -3.77 -7.84
CA ASN A 88 4.56 -3.51 -9.13
C ASN A 88 5.46 -2.73 -10.10
N ASN A 89 6.14 -1.69 -9.61
CA ASN A 89 7.09 -0.92 -10.43
C ASN A 89 8.27 -1.79 -10.86
N PHE A 90 8.74 -2.66 -9.98
CA PHE A 90 9.85 -3.56 -10.24
C PHE A 90 9.48 -4.66 -11.25
N MET A 91 8.30 -5.24 -11.10
CA MET A 91 7.76 -6.19 -12.09
C MET A 91 7.60 -5.51 -13.45
N THR A 92 7.12 -4.26 -13.49
CA THR A 92 7.05 -3.47 -14.73
C THR A 92 8.44 -3.31 -15.38
N LEU A 93 9.48 -3.06 -14.57
CA LEU A 93 10.86 -2.99 -15.04
C LEU A 93 11.33 -4.32 -15.64
N ILE A 94 11.07 -5.44 -14.97
CA ILE A 94 11.39 -6.78 -15.47
C ILE A 94 10.66 -7.06 -16.78
N MET A 95 9.36 -6.80 -16.85
CA MET A 95 8.57 -7.01 -18.06
C MET A 95 9.09 -6.17 -19.24
N HIS A 96 9.46 -4.90 -19.00
CA HIS A 96 10.09 -4.09 -20.03
C HIS A 96 11.47 -4.62 -20.43
N PHE A 97 12.26 -5.13 -19.49
CA PHE A 97 13.54 -5.73 -19.81
C PHE A 97 13.39 -7.01 -20.66
N ILE A 98 12.39 -7.84 -20.36
CA ILE A 98 12.09 -9.07 -21.11
C ILE A 98 11.59 -8.72 -22.52
N PHE A 99 10.53 -7.90 -22.62
CA PHE A 99 9.76 -7.77 -23.85
C PHE A 99 10.09 -6.51 -24.69
N ASN A 100 10.79 -5.53 -24.14
CA ASN A 100 11.11 -4.28 -24.84
C ASN A 100 12.61 -4.18 -25.15
N ARG A 101 12.98 -4.57 -26.38
CA ARG A 101 14.37 -4.55 -26.86
C ARG A 101 15.05 -3.18 -26.79
N HIS A 102 14.30 -2.09 -27.02
CA HIS A 102 14.86 -0.74 -26.92
C HIS A 102 15.20 -0.40 -25.46
N PHE A 103 14.26 -0.68 -24.55
CA PHE A 103 14.48 -0.51 -23.12
C PHE A 103 15.65 -1.34 -22.62
N GLN A 104 15.68 -2.63 -22.99
CA GLN A 104 16.74 -3.56 -22.62
C GLN A 104 18.12 -3.08 -23.07
N PHE A 105 18.26 -2.62 -24.34
CA PHE A 105 19.53 -2.09 -24.84
C PHE A 105 19.97 -0.83 -24.08
N GLN A 106 19.04 0.10 -23.87
CA GLN A 106 19.32 1.35 -23.16
C GLN A 106 19.72 1.08 -21.71
N PHE A 107 18.96 0.24 -21.00
CA PHE A 107 19.23 -0.16 -19.63
C PHE A 107 20.61 -0.82 -19.49
N TYR A 108 20.95 -1.73 -20.41
CA TYR A 108 22.23 -2.43 -20.43
C TYR A 108 23.39 -1.45 -20.67
N ALA A 109 23.26 -0.53 -21.64
CA ALA A 109 24.27 0.49 -21.91
C ALA A 109 24.47 1.43 -20.71
N ASP A 110 23.38 1.93 -20.13
CA ASP A 110 23.43 2.84 -18.99
C ASP A 110 24.13 2.20 -17.79
N CYS A 111 23.76 0.96 -17.45
CA CYS A 111 24.35 0.20 -16.35
C CYS A 111 25.87 -0.02 -16.52
N LEU A 112 26.35 -0.24 -17.74
CA LEU A 112 27.78 -0.40 -17.99
C LEU A 112 28.55 0.93 -17.99
N MET A 113 27.93 2.01 -18.48
CA MET A 113 28.57 3.33 -18.58
C MET A 113 28.73 4.01 -17.21
N ASP A 114 27.81 3.79 -16.28
CA ASP A 114 27.90 4.26 -14.90
C ASP A 114 27.35 3.20 -13.92
N PRO A 115 28.19 2.28 -13.42
CA PRO A 115 27.78 1.18 -12.54
C PRO A 115 27.77 1.60 -11.06
N ASN A 116 26.95 2.59 -10.72
CA ASN A 116 26.77 3.01 -9.33
C ASN A 116 26.03 1.94 -8.48
N GLN A 117 26.12 2.06 -7.15
CA GLN A 117 25.56 1.06 -6.22
C GLN A 117 24.06 0.83 -6.44
N MET A 118 23.27 1.87 -6.70
CA MET A 118 21.82 1.72 -6.91
C MET A 118 21.50 0.89 -8.16
N ARG A 119 22.27 1.06 -9.24
CA ARG A 119 22.13 0.25 -10.46
C ARG A 119 22.58 -1.18 -10.26
N MET A 120 23.67 -1.40 -9.49
CA MET A 120 24.08 -2.74 -9.07
C MET A 120 22.96 -3.44 -8.30
N ASP A 121 22.41 -2.79 -7.28
CA ASP A 121 21.32 -3.34 -6.46
C ASP A 121 20.10 -3.66 -7.32
N THR A 122 19.78 -2.79 -8.30
CA THR A 122 18.68 -3.04 -9.24
C THR A 122 18.91 -4.31 -10.07
N VAL A 123 20.12 -4.49 -10.61
CA VAL A 123 20.47 -5.68 -11.41
C VAL A 123 20.51 -6.95 -10.56
N GLU A 124 20.97 -6.88 -9.30
CA GLU A 124 20.92 -8.02 -8.36
C GLU A 124 19.47 -8.43 -8.06
N VAL A 125 18.58 -7.48 -7.72
CA VAL A 125 17.17 -7.80 -7.47
C VAL A 125 16.51 -8.37 -8.73
N MET A 126 16.90 -7.90 -9.93
CA MET A 126 16.35 -8.42 -11.19
C MET A 126 16.81 -9.86 -11.40
N HIS A 127 18.09 -10.14 -11.16
CA HIS A 127 18.65 -11.48 -11.22
C HIS A 127 17.94 -12.44 -10.26
N ASP A 128 17.78 -12.06 -8.99
CA ASP A 128 17.16 -12.90 -7.96
C ASP A 128 15.68 -13.17 -8.26
N THR A 129 14.95 -12.16 -8.78
CA THR A 129 13.54 -12.32 -9.16
C THR A 129 13.37 -13.30 -10.31
N MET A 130 14.29 -13.30 -11.28
CA MET A 130 14.26 -14.27 -12.38
C MET A 130 14.61 -15.70 -11.96
N GLN A 131 15.16 -15.88 -10.76
CA GLN A 131 15.39 -17.20 -10.14
C GLN A 131 14.24 -17.62 -9.21
N ASP A 132 13.28 -16.74 -8.95
CA ASP A 132 12.14 -17.04 -8.08
C ASP A 132 11.16 -17.98 -8.79
N ILE A 133 10.98 -19.17 -8.22
CA ILE A 133 10.08 -20.21 -8.74
C ILE A 133 8.63 -19.70 -8.84
N THR A 134 8.20 -18.82 -7.93
CA THR A 134 6.85 -18.22 -7.92
C THR A 134 6.67 -17.28 -9.10
N PHE A 135 7.70 -16.50 -9.43
CA PHE A 135 7.70 -15.61 -10.60
C PHE A 135 7.61 -16.43 -11.89
N LEU A 136 8.42 -17.49 -12.00
CA LEU A 136 8.41 -18.38 -13.16
C LEU A 136 7.07 -19.11 -13.33
N GLN A 137 6.41 -19.50 -12.23
CA GLN A 137 5.08 -20.12 -12.27
C GLN A 137 3.96 -19.14 -12.66
N PHE A 138 4.13 -17.85 -12.38
CA PHE A 138 3.16 -16.81 -12.74
C PHE A 138 3.21 -16.45 -14.23
N MET A 139 4.36 -16.63 -14.86
CA MET A 139 4.56 -16.42 -16.29
C MET A 139 4.25 -17.75 -17.01
N GLU A 140 3.05 -17.89 -17.58
CA GLU A 140 2.62 -19.09 -18.31
C GLU A 140 3.66 -19.56 -19.37
N ASP A 141 3.65 -20.86 -19.70
CA ASP A 141 4.62 -21.58 -20.56
C ASP A 141 4.97 -20.86 -21.90
N ASP A 142 4.09 -19.99 -22.40
CA ASP A 142 4.27 -19.24 -23.65
C ASP A 142 5.46 -18.26 -23.67
N TYR A 143 6.02 -17.90 -22.51
CA TYR A 143 7.12 -16.92 -22.40
C TYR A 143 8.45 -17.50 -21.90
N GLU A 144 8.56 -18.83 -21.78
CA GLU A 144 9.73 -19.51 -21.21
C GLU A 144 11.05 -19.10 -21.90
N HIS A 145 11.04 -19.03 -23.24
CA HIS A 145 12.22 -18.65 -24.01
C HIS A 145 12.67 -17.19 -23.80
N ASP A 146 11.72 -16.26 -23.74
CA ASP A 146 12.01 -14.84 -23.53
C ASP A 146 12.57 -14.61 -22.12
N ILE A 147 12.04 -15.34 -21.13
CA ILE A 147 12.52 -15.31 -19.75
C ILE A 147 13.93 -15.89 -19.65
N GLU A 148 14.20 -17.04 -20.27
CA GLU A 148 15.54 -17.64 -20.29
C GLU A 148 16.56 -16.68 -20.92
N MET A 149 16.22 -16.08 -22.06
CA MET A 149 17.06 -15.09 -22.72
C MET A 149 17.32 -13.86 -21.86
N ALA A 150 16.30 -13.33 -21.19
CA ALA A 150 16.44 -12.20 -20.28
C ALA A 150 17.31 -12.55 -19.07
N PHE A 151 17.19 -13.77 -18.52
CA PHE A 151 18.01 -14.23 -17.40
C PHE A 151 19.50 -14.29 -17.77
N LEU A 152 19.82 -14.84 -18.95
CA LEU A 152 21.19 -14.86 -19.47
C LEU A 152 21.76 -13.45 -19.62
N ARG A 153 20.95 -12.50 -20.11
CA ARG A 153 21.36 -11.10 -20.29
C ARG A 153 21.61 -10.37 -18.97
N ILE A 154 20.75 -10.59 -17.97
CA ILE A 154 20.93 -10.01 -16.63
C ILE A 154 22.17 -10.60 -15.96
N THR A 155 22.38 -11.91 -16.10
CA THR A 155 23.58 -12.59 -15.57
C THR A 155 24.88 -12.05 -16.18
N ASP A 156 24.91 -11.87 -17.50
CA ASP A 156 26.05 -11.27 -18.20
C ASP A 156 26.26 -9.80 -17.80
N LEU A 157 25.18 -9.01 -17.73
CA LEU A 157 25.25 -7.60 -17.30
C LEU A 157 25.83 -7.48 -15.88
N ARG A 158 25.29 -8.26 -14.94
CA ARG A 158 25.75 -8.34 -13.55
C ARG A 158 27.26 -8.61 -13.48
N HIS A 159 27.72 -9.65 -14.19
CA HIS A 159 29.13 -10.01 -14.22
C HIS A 159 30.02 -8.86 -14.73
N ARG A 160 29.62 -8.20 -15.83
CA ARG A 160 30.36 -7.08 -16.41
C ARG A 160 30.37 -5.85 -15.51
N MET A 161 29.27 -5.56 -14.81
CA MET A 161 29.24 -4.44 -13.88
C MET A 161 30.16 -4.66 -12.68
N ILE A 162 30.23 -5.89 -12.15
CA ILE A 162 31.20 -6.27 -11.09
C ILE A 162 32.64 -6.01 -11.55
N ILE A 163 32.98 -6.45 -12.78
CA ILE A 163 34.31 -6.23 -13.36
C ILE A 163 34.59 -4.73 -13.54
N SER A 164 33.67 -3.99 -14.15
CA SER A 164 33.82 -2.54 -14.41
C SER A 164 34.04 -1.75 -13.12
N ARG A 165 33.29 -2.09 -12.07
CA ARG A 165 33.45 -1.50 -10.74
C ARG A 165 34.78 -1.84 -10.09
N ALA A 166 35.26 -3.08 -10.23
CA ALA A 166 36.57 -3.48 -9.71
C ALA A 166 37.71 -2.72 -10.40
N ILE A 167 37.62 -2.46 -11.71
CA ILE A 167 38.61 -1.68 -12.47
C ILE A 167 38.59 -0.20 -12.07
N SER A 168 37.41 0.36 -11.77
CA SER A 168 37.25 1.78 -11.43
C SER A 168 37.75 2.15 -10.02
N VAL A 169 38.07 1.16 -9.18
CA VAL A 169 38.53 1.33 -7.78
C VAL A 169 40.05 1.12 -7.65
N VAL A 170 40.73 0.67 -8.73
CA VAL A 170 42.19 0.47 -8.84
C VAL A 170 42.84 1.68 -9.50
#